data_AF-A0A660UKW8-F1
#
_entry.id   AF-A0A660UKW8-F1
#
_cell.length_a   1.000
_cell.length_b   1.000
_cell.length_c   1.000
_cell.angle_alpha   90.00
_cell.angle_beta   90.00
_cell.angle_gamma   90.00
#
_symmetry.space_group_name_H-M   'P 1'
#
loop_
_entity.id
_entity.type
_entity.pdbx_description
1 polymer ?
#
loop_
_entity_poly.entity_id
_entity_poly.type
_entity_poly.pdbx_seq_one_letter_code
_entity_poly.pdbx_strand_id
1 'polypeptide(L)'
;MISDTIKSRFDQSGDTAYEAAVAQHDSGGGWYIKDSSSGKWLLAALSGYVQYLQASYYSPPEYQWGIRISTYADWISQNTPPRLDGDYSGDNEIDLIDFSILAANWKRPDCLANNDCNGVDSELDGDVDLVDLAEFLQNWLN
;
A
#
# COMPACT_ATOMS: atom_id res chain seq x y z
N MET A 1 18.27 14.79 -3.01
CA MET A 1 18.34 13.46 -2.40
C MET A 1 19.04 12.54 -3.39
N ILE A 2 19.93 11.65 -2.94
CA ILE A 2 20.53 10.60 -3.78
C ILE A 2 19.87 9.29 -3.35
N SER A 3 19.42 8.48 -4.30
CA SER A 3 18.61 7.30 -4.00
C SER A 3 19.47 6.08 -3.70
N ASP A 4 19.29 5.49 -2.52
CA ASP A 4 19.92 4.21 -2.19
C ASP A 4 19.27 3.06 -2.95
N THR A 5 20.10 2.10 -3.37
CA THR A 5 19.70 1.00 -4.24
C THR A 5 20.05 -0.37 -3.68
N ILE A 6 19.44 -1.40 -4.26
CA ILE A 6 19.76 -2.82 -4.09
C ILE A 6 20.12 -3.36 -5.46
N LYS A 7 21.14 -4.22 -5.52
CA LYS A 7 21.60 -4.89 -6.74
C LYS A 7 21.36 -6.40 -6.61
N SER A 8 20.76 -7.01 -7.62
CA SER A 8 20.71 -8.48 -7.78
C SER A 8 21.35 -8.90 -9.09
N ARG A 9 21.57 -10.21 -9.22
CA ARG A 9 22.06 -10.87 -10.42
C ARG A 9 20.92 -11.76 -10.95
N PHE A 10 20.43 -11.45 -12.14
CA PHE A 10 19.14 -11.96 -12.64
C PHE A 10 19.28 -13.11 -13.66
N ASP A 11 20.52 -13.50 -14.00
CA ASP A 11 20.88 -14.62 -14.89
C ASP A 11 21.26 -15.92 -14.15
N GLN A 12 20.95 -16.04 -12.85
CA GLN A 12 21.25 -17.21 -12.02
C GLN A 12 19.99 -17.84 -11.41
N SER A 13 20.03 -19.15 -11.15
CA SER A 13 18.93 -19.93 -10.56
C SER A 13 19.23 -20.40 -9.13
N GLY A 14 18.20 -20.40 -8.28
CA GLY A 14 18.21 -20.86 -6.88
C GLY A 14 17.77 -19.79 -5.88
N ASP A 15 17.27 -20.20 -4.71
CA ASP A 15 16.96 -19.29 -3.59
C ASP A 15 18.18 -18.43 -3.25
N THR A 16 17.97 -17.12 -3.13
CA THR A 16 18.99 -16.20 -2.61
C THR A 16 18.40 -15.26 -1.54
N ALA A 17 19.25 -14.47 -0.89
CA ALA A 17 18.78 -13.50 0.11
C ALA A 17 17.94 -12.34 -0.49
N TYR A 18 17.92 -12.18 -1.81
CA TYR A 18 17.24 -11.08 -2.51
C TYR A 18 16.61 -11.59 -3.81
N GLU A 19 15.29 -11.57 -3.90
CA GLU A 19 14.57 -11.99 -5.11
C GLU A 19 13.83 -10.80 -5.74
N ALA A 20 13.81 -10.75 -7.06
CA ALA A 20 13.11 -9.74 -7.83
C ALA A 20 12.04 -10.42 -8.69
N ALA A 21 10.78 -10.10 -8.46
CA ALA A 21 9.70 -10.56 -9.31
C ALA A 21 9.51 -9.57 -10.45
N VAL A 22 9.62 -10.02 -11.70
CA VAL A 22 9.16 -9.25 -12.87
C VAL A 22 7.86 -9.90 -13.32
N ALA A 23 6.72 -9.23 -13.13
CA ALA A 23 5.45 -9.76 -13.60
C ALA A 23 5.39 -9.75 -15.13
N GLN A 24 4.67 -10.70 -15.70
CA GLN A 24 4.60 -10.90 -17.15
C GLN A 24 3.63 -9.93 -17.87
N HIS A 25 2.86 -9.15 -17.09
CA HIS A 25 1.81 -8.23 -17.56
C HIS A 25 1.88 -6.89 -16.79
N ASP A 26 0.79 -6.14 -16.72
CA ASP A 26 0.64 -4.72 -16.31
C ASP A 26 0.89 -4.41 -14.81
N SER A 27 1.46 -5.34 -14.05
CA SER A 27 1.81 -5.15 -12.64
C SER A 27 3.31 -4.93 -12.44
N GLY A 28 3.68 -3.83 -11.77
CA GLY A 28 5.08 -3.51 -11.47
C GLY A 28 5.80 -4.58 -10.64
N GLY A 29 7.09 -4.79 -10.91
CA GLY A 29 7.90 -5.81 -10.26
C GLY A 29 8.56 -5.37 -8.95
N GLY A 30 8.12 -5.94 -7.84
CA GLY A 30 8.67 -5.74 -6.49
C GLY A 30 9.89 -6.62 -6.18
N TRP A 31 10.76 -6.12 -5.30
CA TRP A 31 11.93 -6.83 -4.79
C TRP A 31 11.70 -7.23 -3.35
N TYR A 32 11.98 -8.48 -3.01
CA TYR A 32 11.69 -9.04 -1.70
C TYR A 32 12.95 -9.57 -1.02
N ILE A 33 13.02 -9.35 0.29
CA ILE A 33 14.05 -9.90 1.17
C ILE A 33 13.35 -10.77 2.20
N LYS A 34 13.84 -12.00 2.38
CA LYS A 34 13.36 -12.89 3.42
C LYS A 34 13.97 -12.46 4.75
N ASP A 35 13.15 -11.95 5.66
CA ASP A 35 13.58 -11.69 7.02
C ASP A 35 13.91 -13.03 7.70
N SER A 36 15.16 -13.19 8.11
CA SER A 36 15.67 -14.40 8.75
C SER A 36 15.07 -14.66 10.14
N SER A 37 14.48 -13.64 10.78
CA SER A 37 13.90 -13.75 12.12
C SER A 37 12.44 -14.20 12.12
N SER A 38 11.58 -13.63 11.27
CA SER A 38 10.17 -14.04 11.13
C SER A 38 9.90 -15.03 10.00
N GLY A 39 10.86 -15.25 9.09
CA GLY A 39 10.71 -16.07 7.89
C GLY A 39 9.86 -15.43 6.78
N LYS A 40 9.32 -14.21 7.00
CA LYS A 40 8.45 -13.48 6.07
C LYS A 40 9.26 -12.82 4.95
N TRP A 41 8.64 -12.65 3.78
CA TRP A 41 9.16 -11.84 2.69
C TRP A 41 8.72 -10.38 2.86
N LEU A 42 9.67 -9.44 2.83
CA LEU A 42 9.45 -8.00 2.97
C LEU A 42 9.77 -7.28 1.67
N LEU A 43 8.89 -6.38 1.21
CA LEU A 43 9.15 -5.53 0.04
C LEU A 43 10.28 -4.54 0.36
N ALA A 44 11.38 -4.63 -0.38
CA ALA A 44 12.59 -3.85 -0.13
C ALA A 44 12.85 -2.76 -1.18
N ALA A 45 12.45 -2.98 -2.43
CA ALA A 45 12.67 -2.05 -3.54
C ALA A 45 11.67 -2.19 -4.69
N LEU A 46 11.57 -1.14 -5.52
CA LEU A 46 10.95 -1.19 -6.85
C LEU A 46 12.04 -1.17 -7.92
N SER A 47 11.82 -1.88 -9.02
CA SER A 47 12.75 -1.94 -10.15
C SER A 47 12.98 -0.55 -10.76
N GLY A 48 14.22 -0.05 -10.74
CA GLY A 48 14.59 1.27 -11.25
C GLY A 48 15.30 1.24 -12.60
N TYR A 49 16.35 0.43 -12.74
CA TYR A 49 17.13 0.33 -13.98
C TYR A 49 17.89 -1.01 -14.09
N VAL A 50 18.40 -1.29 -15.27
CA VAL A 50 19.09 -2.55 -15.66
C VAL A 50 20.41 -2.24 -16.36
N GLN A 51 21.34 -3.19 -16.34
CA GLN A 51 22.64 -3.05 -17.00
C GLN A 51 23.07 -4.35 -17.70
N TYR A 52 23.78 -4.18 -18.83
CA TYR A 52 24.28 -5.24 -19.73
C TYR A 52 23.20 -5.97 -20.57
N LEU A 53 23.68 -6.79 -21.51
CA LEU A 53 22.99 -7.15 -22.75
C LEU A 53 21.82 -8.13 -22.54
N GLN A 54 20.56 -7.85 -22.92
CA GLN A 54 20.01 -6.65 -23.59
C GLN A 54 18.87 -6.00 -22.78
N ALA A 55 19.14 -5.70 -21.49
CA ALA A 55 18.47 -4.64 -20.75
C ALA A 55 16.91 -4.60 -20.77
N SER A 56 16.27 -5.78 -20.69
CA SER A 56 14.83 -6.01 -20.42
C SER A 56 13.84 -5.96 -21.60
N TYR A 57 12.61 -6.38 -21.29
CA TYR A 57 11.61 -7.00 -22.17
C TYR A 57 12.13 -8.27 -22.90
N TYR A 58 12.42 -9.27 -22.06
CA TYR A 58 12.92 -10.63 -22.36
C TYR A 58 14.43 -10.78 -22.62
N SER A 59 14.93 -11.99 -22.31
CA SER A 59 16.31 -12.30 -21.93
C SER A 59 16.75 -11.59 -20.64
N PRO A 60 17.08 -12.33 -19.56
CA PRO A 60 17.41 -11.72 -18.26
C PRO A 60 18.64 -10.80 -18.37
N PRO A 61 18.61 -9.57 -17.82
CA PRO A 61 19.80 -8.73 -17.72
C PRO A 61 20.80 -9.35 -16.72
N GLU A 62 22.10 -9.10 -16.89
CA GLU A 62 23.10 -9.55 -15.91
C GLU A 62 22.87 -8.88 -14.54
N TYR A 63 22.53 -7.59 -14.54
CA TYR A 63 22.21 -6.84 -13.33
C TYR A 63 20.93 -6.02 -13.47
N GLN A 64 20.15 -6.05 -12.39
CA GLN A 64 19.02 -5.16 -12.16
C GLN A 64 19.27 -4.39 -10.87
N TRP A 65 18.74 -3.18 -10.80
CA TRP A 65 18.84 -2.29 -9.65
C TRP A 65 17.44 -1.91 -9.18
N GLY A 66 17.16 -2.20 -7.92
CA GLY A 66 15.96 -1.73 -7.23
C GLY A 66 16.26 -0.43 -6.48
N ILE A 67 15.39 0.58 -6.60
CA ILE A 67 15.41 1.75 -5.71
C ILE A 67 14.69 1.36 -4.43
N ARG A 68 15.34 1.54 -3.27
CA ARG A 68 14.78 1.13 -1.98
C ARG A 68 13.50 1.90 -1.67
N ILE A 69 12.49 1.20 -1.15
CA ILE A 69 11.25 1.84 -0.65
C ILE A 69 11.60 2.89 0.42
N SER A 70 12.54 2.56 1.32
CA SER A 70 13.01 3.44 2.39
C SER A 70 13.60 4.77 1.91
N THR A 71 14.08 4.87 0.67
CA THR A 71 14.57 6.13 0.09
C THR A 71 13.46 7.19 0.00
N TYR A 72 12.23 6.77 -0.26
CA TYR A 72 11.09 7.67 -0.42
C TYR A 72 10.05 7.54 0.69
N ALA A 73 10.24 6.66 1.68
CA ALA A 73 9.27 6.41 2.75
C ALA A 73 8.79 7.71 3.42
N ASP A 74 9.70 8.56 3.88
CA ASP A 74 9.34 9.84 4.52
C ASP A 74 8.56 10.78 3.57
N TRP A 75 8.96 10.85 2.30
CA TRP A 75 8.28 11.68 1.31
C TRP A 75 6.88 11.14 0.98
N ILE A 76 6.73 9.81 0.85
CA ILE A 76 5.45 9.13 0.67
C ILE A 76 4.57 9.44 1.87
N SER A 77 5.00 9.17 3.10
CA SER A 77 4.22 9.44 4.31
C SER A 77 3.83 10.93 4.49
N GLN A 78 4.61 11.86 3.93
CA GLN A 78 4.30 13.30 3.94
C GLN A 78 3.33 13.75 2.83
N ASN A 79 3.20 13.00 1.72
CA ASN A 79 2.41 13.39 0.54
C ASN A 79 1.22 12.45 0.28
N THR A 80 1.21 11.29 0.91
CA THR A 80 0.08 10.39 1.09
C THR A 80 0.01 10.06 2.59
N PRO A 81 -0.55 10.98 3.42
CA PRO A 81 -0.82 10.64 4.82
C PRO A 81 -1.73 9.41 4.89
N PRO A 82 -1.75 8.69 6.03
CA PRO A 82 -2.77 7.67 6.26
C PRO A 82 -4.15 8.29 6.07
N ARG A 83 -5.08 7.58 5.43
CA ARG A 83 -6.50 7.94 5.52
C ARG A 83 -6.84 7.97 7.01
N LEU A 84 -7.44 9.06 7.48
CA LEU A 84 -7.85 9.16 8.87
C LEU A 84 -9.09 8.28 9.07
N ASP A 85 -9.13 7.48 10.13
CA ASP A 85 -10.28 6.62 10.42
C ASP A 85 -11.46 7.52 10.84
N GLY A 86 -12.43 7.69 9.95
CA GLY A 86 -13.51 8.68 10.08
C GLY A 86 -13.48 9.81 9.05
N ASP A 87 -12.41 9.94 8.24
CA ASP A 87 -12.40 10.78 7.03
C ASP A 87 -13.14 10.02 5.90
N TYR A 88 -14.44 10.30 5.81
CA TYR A 88 -15.35 9.75 4.82
C TYR A 88 -15.45 10.64 3.57
N SER A 89 -15.07 11.92 3.67
CA SER A 89 -15.08 12.90 2.58
C SER A 89 -13.85 12.80 1.68
N GLY A 90 -12.71 12.36 2.21
CA GLY A 90 -11.40 12.26 1.58
C GLY A 90 -10.58 13.56 1.58
N ASP A 91 -10.89 14.52 2.47
CA ASP A 91 -10.20 15.82 2.53
C ASP A 91 -9.09 15.93 3.59
N ASN A 92 -8.88 14.87 4.39
CA ASN A 92 -7.92 14.76 5.50
C ASN A 92 -8.28 15.61 6.74
N GLU A 93 -9.53 16.03 6.89
CA GLU A 93 -10.09 16.49 8.17
C GLU A 93 -11.12 15.45 8.68
N ILE A 94 -11.52 15.53 9.96
CA ILE A 94 -12.63 14.72 10.51
C ILE A 94 -13.61 15.68 11.17
N ASP A 95 -14.64 16.05 10.43
CA ASP A 95 -15.49 17.19 10.77
C ASP A 95 -17.00 16.94 10.47
N LEU A 96 -17.81 17.99 10.52
CA LEU A 96 -19.26 17.91 10.28
C LEU A 96 -19.63 17.42 8.86
N ILE A 97 -18.73 17.50 7.88
CA ILE A 97 -18.90 16.91 6.55
C ILE A 97 -18.92 15.39 6.68
N ASP A 98 -17.93 14.78 7.34
CA ASP A 98 -17.87 13.34 7.56
C ASP A 98 -19.02 12.83 8.43
N PHE A 99 -19.36 13.56 9.48
CA PHE A 99 -20.53 13.25 10.30
C PHE A 99 -21.82 13.26 9.46
N SER A 100 -21.92 14.14 8.44
CA SER A 100 -23.06 14.15 7.53
C SER A 100 -23.09 12.93 6.60
N ILE A 101 -21.94 12.38 6.22
CA ILE A 101 -21.82 11.16 5.41
C ILE A 101 -22.21 9.93 6.26
N LEU A 102 -21.74 9.86 7.52
CA LEU A 102 -22.15 8.84 8.48
C LEU A 102 -23.67 8.90 8.71
N ALA A 103 -24.20 10.08 9.03
CA ALA A 103 -25.64 10.27 9.26
C ALA A 103 -26.50 9.95 8.02
N ALA A 104 -25.99 10.16 6.80
CA ALA A 104 -26.67 9.82 5.56
C ALA A 104 -26.72 8.30 5.28
N ASN A 105 -25.83 7.51 5.89
CA ASN A 105 -25.81 6.05 5.80
C ASN A 105 -26.30 5.36 7.10
N TRP A 106 -26.79 6.11 8.08
CA TRP A 106 -27.23 5.59 9.38
C TRP A 106 -28.28 4.46 9.25
N LYS A 107 -27.99 3.29 9.83
CA LYS A 107 -28.82 2.07 9.77
C LYS A 107 -29.26 1.70 8.35
N ARG A 108 -28.36 1.87 7.38
CA ARG A 108 -28.64 1.60 5.97
C ARG A 108 -28.55 0.09 5.63
N PRO A 109 -29.52 -0.46 4.88
CA PRO A 109 -29.25 -1.50 3.87
C PRO A 109 -28.53 -2.75 4.37
N ASP A 110 -27.59 -3.38 3.64
CA ASP A 110 -26.94 -3.11 2.33
C ASP A 110 -25.48 -2.62 2.28
N CYS A 111 -24.78 -2.46 3.41
CA CYS A 111 -23.39 -1.99 3.40
C CYS A 111 -22.41 -2.95 2.70
N LEU A 112 -22.47 -4.26 2.96
CA LEU A 112 -21.67 -5.30 2.28
C LEU A 112 -21.83 -5.33 0.74
N ALA A 113 -22.90 -4.75 0.20
CA ALA A 113 -23.17 -4.68 -1.24
C ALA A 113 -22.85 -3.30 -1.86
N ASN A 114 -22.53 -2.30 -1.04
CA ASN A 114 -22.40 -0.90 -1.42
C ASN A 114 -21.11 -0.26 -0.85
N ASN A 115 -19.96 -0.91 -1.08
CA ASN A 115 -18.65 -0.41 -0.65
C ASN A 115 -18.69 0.04 0.82
N ASP A 116 -19.17 -0.83 1.69
CA ASP A 116 -19.20 -0.67 3.14
C ASP A 116 -19.90 0.65 3.55
N CYS A 117 -21.05 0.90 2.92
CA CYS A 117 -21.83 2.13 3.04
C CYS A 117 -21.05 3.44 2.76
N ASN A 118 -20.19 3.41 1.73
CA ASN A 118 -19.17 4.42 1.38
C ASN A 118 -17.94 4.43 2.31
N GLY A 119 -17.62 3.27 2.90
CA GLY A 119 -16.57 3.13 3.91
C GLY A 119 -16.94 3.77 5.24
N VAL A 120 -18.23 3.78 5.58
CA VAL A 120 -18.78 4.21 6.87
C VAL A 120 -18.90 3.01 7.82
N ASP A 121 -19.34 1.86 7.30
CA ASP A 121 -19.29 0.53 7.96
C ASP A 121 -17.81 0.18 8.20
N SER A 122 -17.32 0.46 9.41
CA SER A 122 -15.88 0.54 9.72
C SER A 122 -15.36 -0.79 10.27
N GLU A 123 -16.17 -1.47 11.09
CA GLU A 123 -15.96 -2.84 11.54
C GLU A 123 -16.25 -3.92 10.47
N LEU A 124 -16.88 -3.54 9.35
CA LEU A 124 -17.26 -4.41 8.23
C LEU A 124 -18.28 -5.50 8.63
N ASP A 125 -19.25 -5.16 9.49
CA ASP A 125 -20.26 -6.08 10.00
C ASP A 125 -21.55 -6.11 9.16
N GLY A 126 -21.75 -5.07 8.33
CA GLY A 126 -22.74 -5.02 7.27
C GLY A 126 -23.89 -4.04 7.47
N ASP A 127 -23.93 -3.30 8.59
CA ASP A 127 -24.81 -2.14 8.75
C ASP A 127 -24.05 -0.86 9.19
N VAL A 128 -24.75 0.15 9.72
CA VAL A 128 -24.11 1.38 10.24
C VAL A 128 -24.79 1.74 11.55
N ASP A 129 -24.05 1.70 12.66
CA ASP A 129 -24.60 1.88 14.00
C ASP A 129 -23.73 2.61 15.05
N LEU A 130 -24.03 2.33 16.32
CA LEU A 130 -23.37 2.93 17.47
C LEU A 130 -21.91 2.50 17.60
N VAL A 131 -21.50 1.38 16.99
CA VAL A 131 -20.09 0.97 16.93
C VAL A 131 -19.32 1.85 15.94
N ASP A 132 -19.75 1.99 14.67
CA ASP A 132 -19.16 2.97 13.72
C ASP A 132 -19.12 4.39 14.30
N LEU A 133 -20.22 4.84 14.92
CA LEU A 133 -20.28 6.15 15.55
C LEU A 133 -19.30 6.28 16.72
N ALA A 134 -19.04 5.19 17.46
CA ALA A 134 -18.03 5.19 18.52
C ALA A 134 -16.60 5.17 17.96
N GLU A 135 -16.34 4.57 16.80
CA GLU A 135 -15.05 4.67 16.11
C GLU A 135 -14.83 6.08 15.55
N PHE A 136 -15.81 6.63 14.83
CA PHE A 136 -15.80 8.00 14.34
C PHE A 136 -15.51 9.04 15.46
N LEU A 137 -16.19 8.90 16.61
CA LEU A 137 -16.02 9.81 17.75
C LEU A 137 -14.68 9.67 18.47
N GLN A 138 -13.90 8.61 18.25
CA GLN A 138 -12.52 8.51 18.78
C GLN A 138 -11.55 9.45 18.04
N ASN A 139 -11.85 9.77 16.78
CA ASN A 139 -11.00 10.59 15.91
C ASN A 139 -11.57 12.00 15.61
N TRP A 140 -12.75 12.31 16.13
CA TRP A 140 -13.45 13.59 15.95
C TRP A 140 -12.61 14.81 16.34
N LEU A 141 -12.30 15.67 15.36
CA LEU A 141 -11.52 16.91 15.50
C LEU A 141 -10.10 16.74 16.09
N ASN A 142 -9.46 15.57 15.90
CA ASN A 142 -8.06 15.31 16.29
C ASN A 142 -7.02 15.82 15.27
#